data_AF-A0A9C9X5N0-F1
#
_entry.id   AF-A0A9C9X5N0-F1
#
_cell.length_a   1.000
_cell.length_b   1.000
_cell.length_c   1.000
_cell.angle_alpha   90.00
_cell.angle_beta   90.00
_cell.angle_gamma   90.00
#
_symmetry.space_group_name_H-M   'P 1'
#
loop_
_entity.id
_entity.type
_entity.pdbx_description
1 polymer ?
#
loop_
_entity_poly.entity_id
_entity_poly.type
_entity_poly.pdbx_seq_one_letter_code
_entity_poly.pdbx_strand_id
1 'polypeptide(L)'
;MNSLKLVFILAFLFVGYGLSAICLGQTELPPGKEDRDIVQRAERKYLGAGSENTILRFYGDKVIEAGKHINDYVLVIKGDLSIRGQVDRDVLVVWGNVRVYNTGKVRGNITSVGGTIEVFDNGVVLGNMLETNSKNLYVRNKNLRRVLRGSMRRDRYGTIPISEKSENILFKYNRVEGLFLGMQFPKNFIPRVGHLSAHGFLGYGFKSKDVRFQIGLDRWFFSPVDYRFELGAELHSLTESKDLWRMPYFENTLAALLFREDFHDYFQREGYSFHVSQNLTPYVKSELAYRQDDYASLSNHASWSLFGDKKRFRQNPPIAEGNMRSIY
;
A
#
# COMPACT_ATOMS: atom_id res chain seq x y z
N MET A 1 -41.81 -41.82 7.84
CA MET A 1 -42.02 -40.40 7.47
C MET A 1 -40.79 -39.92 6.70
N ASN A 2 -40.98 -39.78 5.39
CA ASN A 2 -40.30 -38.94 4.37
C ASN A 2 -38.79 -38.65 4.54
N SER A 3 -37.88 -39.25 3.77
CA SER A 3 -37.63 -39.14 2.31
C SER A 3 -36.75 -37.95 1.88
N LEU A 4 -35.72 -38.32 1.08
CA LEU A 4 -35.19 -37.62 -0.10
C LEU A 4 -34.13 -36.51 0.05
N LYS A 5 -32.93 -36.77 -0.51
CA LYS A 5 -32.24 -36.06 -1.64
C LYS A 5 -30.71 -36.02 -1.45
N LEU A 6 -29.84 -36.07 -2.47
CA LEU A 6 -29.84 -36.54 -3.85
C LEU A 6 -28.41 -36.30 -4.37
N VAL A 7 -27.82 -37.29 -5.02
CA VAL A 7 -26.62 -37.23 -5.88
C VAL A 7 -26.98 -36.53 -7.20
N PHE A 8 -26.13 -35.70 -7.80
CA PHE A 8 -26.12 -35.50 -9.27
C PHE A 8 -24.77 -35.01 -9.83
N ILE A 9 -24.26 -35.81 -10.76
CA ILE A 9 -23.22 -35.56 -11.77
C ILE A 9 -23.91 -35.05 -13.04
N LEU A 10 -23.36 -34.05 -13.76
CA LEU A 10 -23.60 -33.78 -15.19
C LEU A 10 -22.83 -32.51 -15.60
N ALA A 11 -22.29 -32.29 -16.80
CA ALA A 11 -21.74 -33.11 -17.88
C ALA A 11 -21.14 -32.11 -18.90
N PHE A 12 -20.07 -32.53 -19.58
CA PHE A 12 -19.54 -31.93 -20.80
C PHE A 12 -20.49 -32.21 -21.99
N LEU A 13 -20.76 -31.20 -22.83
CA LEU A 13 -20.98 -31.35 -24.28
C LEU A 13 -21.24 -29.98 -24.94
N PHE A 14 -20.32 -29.55 -25.80
CA PHE A 14 -20.68 -28.74 -26.98
C PHE A 14 -19.78 -29.16 -28.14
N VAL A 15 -20.40 -29.77 -29.14
CA VAL A 15 -19.87 -30.02 -30.50
C VAL A 15 -20.43 -28.91 -31.39
N GLY A 16 -19.63 -28.37 -32.30
CA GLY A 16 -20.16 -27.46 -33.33
C GLY A 16 -19.13 -26.86 -34.27
N TYR A 17 -18.85 -27.60 -35.35
CA TYR A 17 -18.55 -27.17 -36.73
C TYR A 17 -17.56 -26.04 -37.03
N GLY A 18 -16.58 -26.38 -37.87
CA GLY A 18 -15.78 -25.42 -38.62
C GLY A 18 -16.54 -24.78 -39.79
N LEU A 19 -16.15 -23.55 -40.09
CA LEU A 19 -16.34 -22.90 -41.38
C LEU A 19 -15.07 -22.13 -41.71
N SER A 20 -14.51 -22.42 -42.87
CA SER A 20 -13.32 -21.78 -43.43
C SER A 20 -13.66 -20.45 -44.11
N ALA A 21 -12.69 -19.54 -44.00
CA ALA A 21 -12.39 -18.38 -44.85
C ALA A 21 -13.41 -17.23 -44.94
N ILE A 22 -12.98 -16.05 -44.48
CA ILE A 22 -12.84 -14.84 -45.32
C ILE A 22 -11.75 -13.98 -44.69
N CYS A 23 -10.73 -13.64 -45.48
CA CYS A 23 -9.72 -12.64 -45.17
C CYS A 23 -10.38 -11.26 -45.33
N LEU A 24 -10.61 -10.57 -44.22
CA LEU A 24 -11.04 -9.16 -44.17
C LEU A 24 -10.20 -8.49 -43.08
N GLY A 25 -9.65 -7.32 -43.43
CA GLY A 25 -8.60 -6.62 -42.70
C GLY A 25 -8.83 -6.54 -41.18
N GLN A 26 -7.73 -6.62 -40.44
CA GLN A 26 -7.68 -6.38 -39.00
C GLN A 26 -8.15 -4.94 -38.71
N THR A 27 -9.45 -4.76 -38.58
CA THR A 27 -10.01 -3.66 -37.79
C THR A 27 -9.89 -4.08 -36.34
N GLU A 28 -8.82 -3.61 -35.71
CA GLU A 28 -8.52 -3.80 -34.30
C GLU A 28 -9.75 -3.47 -33.46
N LEU A 29 -10.27 -4.48 -32.76
CA LEU A 29 -11.43 -4.35 -31.90
C LEU A 29 -11.13 -3.27 -30.85
N PRO A 30 -12.00 -2.26 -30.69
CA PRO A 30 -11.78 -1.24 -29.69
C PRO A 30 -11.73 -1.87 -28.30
N PRO A 31 -10.88 -1.36 -27.38
CA PRO A 31 -10.75 -1.90 -26.04
C PRO A 31 -12.11 -1.98 -25.34
N GLY A 32 -12.31 -3.06 -24.57
CA GLY A 32 -13.48 -3.25 -23.73
C GLY A 32 -13.64 -2.11 -22.73
N LYS A 33 -14.83 -1.94 -22.12
CA LYS A 33 -15.10 -0.81 -21.21
C LYS A 33 -14.10 -0.71 -20.05
N GLU A 34 -13.69 -1.84 -19.49
CA GLU A 34 -12.67 -1.90 -18.44
C GLU A 34 -11.29 -1.46 -18.95
N ASP A 35 -10.96 -1.83 -20.19
CA ASP A 35 -9.66 -1.51 -20.76
C ASP A 35 -9.48 -0.01 -20.98
N ARG A 36 -10.55 0.66 -21.38
CA ARG A 36 -10.56 2.12 -21.57
C ARG A 36 -10.30 2.87 -20.27
N ASP A 37 -10.86 2.44 -19.14
CA ASP A 37 -10.64 3.08 -17.84
C ASP A 37 -9.18 2.96 -17.38
N ILE A 38 -8.58 1.78 -17.55
CA ILE A 38 -7.18 1.51 -17.22
C ILE A 38 -6.25 2.41 -18.06
N VAL A 39 -6.48 2.45 -19.37
CA VAL A 39 -5.68 3.28 -20.28
C VAL A 39 -5.81 4.76 -19.94
N GLN A 40 -7.03 5.28 -19.74
CA GLN A 40 -7.25 6.69 -19.39
C GLN A 40 -6.60 7.08 -18.05
N ARG A 41 -6.63 6.18 -17.06
CA ARG A 41 -5.97 6.43 -15.76
C ARG A 41 -4.46 6.38 -15.85
N ALA A 42 -3.91 5.43 -16.60
CA ALA A 42 -2.48 5.34 -16.84
C ALA A 42 -1.96 6.58 -17.57
N GLU A 43 -2.68 7.02 -18.62
CA GLU A 43 -2.39 8.23 -19.37
C GLU A 43 -2.32 9.45 -18.44
N ARG A 44 -3.38 9.72 -17.66
CA ARG A 44 -3.42 10.86 -16.73
C ARG A 44 -2.32 10.82 -15.66
N LYS A 45 -1.90 9.63 -15.25
CA LYS A 45 -0.98 9.45 -14.12
C LYS A 45 0.49 9.52 -14.53
N TYR A 46 0.82 9.05 -15.73
CA TYR A 46 2.21 8.85 -16.15
C TYR A 46 2.62 9.66 -17.37
N LEU A 47 1.68 10.18 -18.17
CA LEU A 47 1.99 11.09 -19.27
C LEU A 47 1.76 12.53 -18.81
N GLY A 48 2.82 13.34 -18.81
CA GLY A 48 2.78 14.75 -18.42
C GLY A 48 2.25 15.69 -19.52
N ALA A 49 1.18 15.31 -20.23
CA ALA A 49 0.72 16.03 -21.41
C ALA A 49 0.24 17.46 -21.08
N GLY A 50 1.04 18.46 -21.48
CA GLY A 50 0.64 19.87 -21.57
C GLY A 50 0.00 20.19 -22.92
N SER A 51 -0.54 21.40 -23.09
CA SER A 51 -1.38 21.81 -24.23
C SER A 51 -0.71 21.78 -25.61
N GLU A 52 0.62 21.63 -25.72
CA GLU A 52 1.36 21.74 -26.99
C GLU A 52 1.80 20.41 -27.62
N ASN A 53 1.82 19.30 -26.86
CA ASN A 53 2.35 18.01 -27.36
C ASN A 53 1.26 16.96 -27.50
N THR A 54 1.34 16.16 -28.56
CA THR A 54 0.32 15.13 -28.86
C THR A 54 0.70 13.79 -28.23
N ILE A 55 -0.31 12.95 -27.96
CA ILE A 55 -0.09 11.56 -27.54
C ILE A 55 -0.31 10.65 -28.74
N LEU A 56 0.77 10.03 -29.24
CA LEU A 56 0.74 9.03 -30.30
C LEU A 56 0.29 7.69 -29.72
N ARG A 57 -0.93 7.26 -30.08
CA ARG A 57 -1.54 6.02 -29.58
C ARG A 57 -1.38 4.90 -30.60
N PHE A 58 -0.85 3.78 -30.16
CA PHE A 58 -0.71 2.56 -30.93
C PHE A 58 -1.40 1.41 -30.19
N TYR A 59 -2.05 0.54 -30.93
CA TYR A 59 -2.58 -0.72 -30.44
C TYR A 59 -1.74 -1.86 -31.03
N GLY A 60 -1.53 -2.91 -30.23
CA GLY A 60 -0.64 -4.01 -30.63
C GLY A 60 0.84 -3.64 -30.61
N ASP A 61 1.67 -4.56 -31.11
CA ASP A 61 3.11 -4.44 -31.05
C ASP A 61 3.63 -3.30 -31.93
N LYS A 62 4.63 -2.57 -31.43
CA LYS A 62 5.20 -1.42 -32.12
C LYS A 62 6.72 -1.44 -32.12
N VAL A 63 7.31 -1.15 -33.28
CA VAL A 63 8.74 -0.90 -33.43
C VAL A 63 8.96 0.56 -33.82
N ILE A 64 9.82 1.25 -33.06
CA ILE A 64 10.38 2.55 -33.42
C ILE A 64 11.74 2.26 -34.04
N GLU A 65 11.79 2.26 -35.38
CA GLU A 65 12.99 1.91 -36.14
C GLU A 65 14.17 2.86 -35.89
N ALA A 66 15.38 2.36 -36.14
CA ALA A 66 16.59 3.17 -36.09
C ALA A 66 16.50 4.36 -37.06
N GLY A 67 16.99 5.53 -36.61
CA GLY A 67 16.90 6.79 -37.37
C GLY A 67 15.54 7.50 -37.30
N LYS A 68 14.50 6.86 -36.74
CA LYS A 68 13.21 7.52 -36.50
C LYS A 68 13.28 8.35 -35.22
N HIS A 69 12.80 9.58 -35.29
CA HIS A 69 12.73 10.50 -34.14
C HIS A 69 11.28 10.88 -33.86
N ILE A 70 10.85 10.70 -32.61
CA ILE A 70 9.51 11.04 -32.12
C ILE A 70 9.63 12.13 -31.05
N ASN A 71 9.01 13.28 -31.31
CA ASN A 71 9.04 14.45 -30.42
C ASN A 71 7.90 14.45 -29.39
N ASP A 72 6.97 13.51 -29.53
CA ASP A 72 5.69 13.43 -28.82
C ASP A 72 5.65 12.28 -27.80
N TYR A 73 4.60 12.25 -26.97
CA TYR A 73 4.37 11.14 -26.05
C TYR A 73 3.96 9.89 -26.82
N VAL A 74 4.46 8.73 -26.38
CA VAL A 74 4.13 7.44 -27.00
C VAL A 74 3.30 6.61 -26.05
N LEU A 75 2.14 6.13 -26.51
CA LEU A 75 1.26 5.21 -25.79
C LEU A 75 1.04 3.95 -26.62
N VAL A 76 1.45 2.78 -26.10
CA VAL A 76 1.17 1.47 -26.71
C VAL A 76 0.20 0.69 -25.83
N ILE A 77 -0.85 0.12 -26.42
CA ILE A 77 -1.93 -0.59 -25.71
C ILE A 77 -2.02 -2.01 -26.23
N LYS A 78 -1.94 -2.99 -25.32
CA LYS A 78 -2.01 -4.44 -25.61
C LYS A 78 -0.96 -4.90 -26.64
N GLY A 79 0.28 -4.51 -26.44
CA GLY A 79 1.39 -4.93 -27.29
C GLY A 79 2.75 -4.47 -26.78
N ASP A 80 3.79 -5.13 -27.26
CA ASP A 80 5.19 -4.86 -26.92
C ASP A 80 5.73 -3.66 -27.71
N LEU A 81 6.57 -2.83 -27.08
CA LEU A 81 7.25 -1.72 -27.71
C LEU A 81 8.75 -1.98 -27.82
N SER A 82 9.27 -1.97 -29.05
CA SER A 82 10.70 -2.06 -29.35
C SER A 82 11.23 -0.71 -29.82
N ILE A 83 12.20 -0.16 -29.11
CA ILE A 83 12.78 1.18 -29.38
C ILE A 83 14.20 1.02 -29.91
N ARG A 84 14.38 1.30 -31.20
CA ARG A 84 15.68 1.41 -31.89
C ARG A 84 15.97 2.85 -32.35
N GLY A 85 14.97 3.72 -32.37
CA GLY A 85 15.09 5.15 -32.68
C GLY A 85 15.11 6.05 -31.44
N GLN A 86 14.80 7.34 -31.61
CA GLN A 86 14.79 8.34 -30.55
C GLN A 86 13.36 8.78 -30.16
N VAL A 87 13.08 8.87 -28.86
CA VAL A 87 11.84 9.42 -28.30
C VAL A 87 12.19 10.51 -27.29
N ASP A 88 11.69 11.73 -27.50
CA ASP A 88 12.06 12.88 -26.67
C ASP A 88 11.19 13.05 -25.42
N ARG A 89 10.03 12.41 -25.37
CA ARG A 89 9.03 12.53 -24.29
C ARG A 89 8.78 11.20 -23.58
N ASP A 90 7.78 11.19 -22.69
CA ASP A 90 7.44 10.01 -21.91
C ASP A 90 6.80 8.91 -22.78
N VAL A 91 7.15 7.67 -22.46
CA VAL A 91 6.67 6.45 -23.08
C VAL A 91 5.83 5.68 -22.07
N LEU A 92 4.62 5.31 -22.46
CA LEU A 92 3.70 4.50 -21.67
C LEU A 92 3.28 3.26 -22.46
N VAL A 93 3.45 2.08 -21.89
CA VAL A 93 2.95 0.82 -22.45
C VAL A 93 2.00 0.18 -21.46
N VAL A 94 0.81 -0.22 -21.94
CA VAL A 94 -0.23 -0.84 -21.12
C VAL A 94 -0.48 -2.26 -21.63
N TRP A 95 -0.26 -3.25 -20.76
CA TRP A 95 -0.24 -4.69 -21.06
C TRP A 95 0.75 -5.09 -22.14
N GLY A 96 1.99 -4.65 -22.00
CA GLY A 96 3.07 -5.03 -22.90
C GLY A 96 4.43 -4.68 -22.33
N ASN A 97 5.47 -5.25 -22.93
CA ASN A 97 6.85 -5.07 -22.50
C ASN A 97 7.53 -3.96 -23.32
N VAL A 98 8.53 -3.32 -22.74
CA VAL A 98 9.35 -2.33 -23.44
C VAL A 98 10.76 -2.87 -23.61
N ARG A 99 11.28 -2.83 -24.83
CA ARG A 99 12.67 -3.21 -25.15
C ARG A 99 13.38 -2.02 -25.78
N VAL A 100 14.39 -1.48 -25.11
CA VAL A 100 15.25 -0.42 -25.67
C VAL A 100 16.53 -1.07 -26.19
N TYR A 101 16.73 -1.02 -27.50
CA TYR A 101 17.87 -1.63 -28.18
C TYR A 101 19.06 -0.66 -28.26
N ASN A 102 20.20 -1.16 -28.75
CA ASN A 102 21.49 -0.49 -28.82
C ASN A 102 21.50 0.93 -29.44
N THR A 103 20.61 1.23 -30.40
CA THR A 103 20.48 2.56 -31.03
C THR A 103 19.33 3.38 -30.44
N GLY A 104 18.57 2.79 -29.52
CA GLY A 104 17.39 3.38 -28.89
C GLY A 104 17.76 4.45 -27.86
N LYS A 105 17.14 5.63 -27.98
CA LYS A 105 17.32 6.72 -27.03
C LYS A 105 15.99 7.29 -26.56
N VAL A 106 15.73 7.27 -25.26
CA VAL A 106 14.54 7.86 -24.66
C VAL A 106 14.95 8.98 -23.71
N ARG A 107 14.51 10.21 -23.99
CA ARG A 107 14.83 11.37 -23.13
C ARG A 107 13.85 11.54 -21.98
N GLY A 108 12.62 11.06 -22.12
CA GLY A 108 11.58 11.08 -21.10
C GLY A 108 11.57 9.85 -20.19
N ASN A 109 10.51 9.70 -19.41
CA ASN A 109 10.27 8.55 -18.55
C ASN A 109 9.70 7.37 -19.35
N ILE A 110 9.98 6.14 -18.93
CA ILE A 110 9.36 4.93 -19.48
C ILE A 110 8.52 4.27 -18.39
N THR A 111 7.25 4.01 -18.68
CA THR A 111 6.36 3.27 -17.79
C THR A 111 5.73 2.08 -18.51
N SER A 112 5.86 0.87 -17.94
CA SER A 112 5.09 -0.30 -18.36
C SER A 112 4.06 -0.67 -17.29
N VAL A 113 2.79 -0.79 -17.69
CA VAL A 113 1.67 -1.20 -16.84
C VAL A 113 1.30 -2.64 -17.19
N GLY A 114 1.71 -3.60 -16.37
CA GLY A 114 1.43 -5.02 -16.54
C GLY A 114 2.45 -5.77 -17.40
N GLY A 115 3.61 -5.17 -17.66
CA GLY A 115 4.76 -5.79 -18.34
C GLY A 115 6.09 -5.34 -17.75
N THR A 116 7.19 -5.67 -18.43
CA THR A 116 8.57 -5.37 -18.01
C THR A 116 9.26 -4.36 -18.93
N ILE A 117 10.38 -3.80 -18.48
CA ILE A 117 11.24 -2.88 -19.23
C ILE A 117 12.65 -3.49 -19.28
N GLU A 118 13.12 -3.78 -20.49
CA GLU A 118 14.47 -4.28 -20.76
C GLU A 118 15.24 -3.25 -21.58
N VAL A 119 16.46 -2.93 -21.13
CA VAL A 119 17.39 -2.05 -21.85
C VAL A 119 18.63 -2.89 -22.21
N PHE A 120 18.85 -3.08 -23.50
CA PHE A 120 20.00 -3.82 -24.03
C PHE A 120 21.23 -2.91 -24.17
N ASP A 121 22.42 -3.52 -24.26
CA ASP A 121 23.72 -2.82 -24.28
C ASP A 121 23.73 -1.64 -25.27
N ASN A 122 24.11 -0.46 -24.76
CA ASN A 122 24.13 0.85 -25.43
C ASN A 122 22.78 1.59 -25.62
N GLY A 123 21.65 1.00 -25.22
CA GLY A 123 20.38 1.72 -25.12
C GLY A 123 20.42 2.80 -24.04
N VAL A 124 19.89 4.00 -24.32
CA VAL A 124 19.96 5.15 -23.40
C VAL A 124 18.57 5.59 -22.97
N VAL A 125 18.32 5.59 -21.66
CA VAL A 125 17.12 6.16 -21.03
C VAL A 125 17.54 7.24 -20.04
N LEU A 126 17.17 8.49 -20.29
CA LEU A 126 17.55 9.64 -19.45
C LEU A 126 16.55 9.90 -18.31
N GLY A 127 15.30 9.49 -18.47
CA GLY A 127 14.26 9.61 -17.44
C GLY A 127 14.16 8.37 -16.54
N ASN A 128 13.12 8.33 -15.71
CA ASN A 128 12.87 7.19 -14.83
C ASN A 128 12.25 6.01 -15.59
N MET A 129 12.59 4.80 -15.18
CA MET A 129 11.95 3.56 -15.65
C MET A 129 11.04 3.01 -14.54
N LEU A 130 9.77 2.74 -14.88
CA LEU A 130 8.78 2.26 -13.93
C LEU A 130 8.00 1.07 -14.49
N GLU A 131 8.22 -0.10 -13.88
CA GLU A 131 7.37 -1.27 -14.06
C GLU A 131 6.29 -1.28 -12.97
N THR A 132 5.02 -1.41 -13.37
CA THR A 132 3.91 -1.37 -12.43
C THR A 132 2.77 -2.28 -12.88
N ASN A 133 1.87 -2.66 -11.97
CA ASN A 133 0.66 -3.40 -12.30
C ASN A 133 -0.55 -2.44 -12.48
N SER A 134 -1.57 -2.84 -13.25
CA SER A 134 -2.82 -2.09 -13.43
C SER A 134 -3.53 -1.79 -12.09
N LYS A 135 -3.39 -2.66 -11.08
CA LYS A 135 -3.89 -2.41 -9.71
C LYS A 135 -3.34 -1.12 -9.11
N ASN A 136 -2.11 -0.73 -9.44
CA ASN A 136 -1.48 0.50 -8.92
C ASN A 136 -2.02 1.77 -9.58
N LEU A 137 -2.85 1.68 -10.62
CA LEU A 137 -3.54 2.84 -11.20
C LEU A 137 -4.69 3.31 -10.30
N TYR A 138 -5.35 2.36 -9.64
CA TYR A 138 -6.41 2.61 -8.65
C TYR A 138 -5.83 3.01 -7.29
N VAL A 139 -4.56 2.67 -7.04
CA VAL A 139 -3.81 3.19 -5.90
C VAL A 139 -3.48 4.66 -6.17
N ARG A 140 -4.24 5.55 -5.52
CA ARG A 140 -3.92 6.98 -5.40
C ARG A 140 -2.46 7.09 -4.97
N ASN A 141 -1.64 7.71 -5.82
CA ASN A 141 -0.19 7.71 -5.71
C ASN A 141 0.25 8.42 -4.42
N LYS A 142 0.36 7.68 -3.32
CA LYS A 142 1.04 8.09 -2.08
C LYS A 142 2.56 7.90 -2.19
N ASN A 143 3.08 7.41 -3.33
CA ASN A 143 4.42 6.83 -3.39
C ASN A 143 5.53 7.74 -3.89
N LEU A 144 5.25 8.92 -4.47
CA LEU A 144 6.29 9.96 -4.56
C LEU A 144 6.72 10.47 -3.18
N ARG A 145 5.88 10.24 -2.15
CA ARG A 145 6.27 10.42 -0.74
C ARG A 145 6.98 9.23 -0.14
N ARG A 146 7.05 8.06 -0.78
CA ARG A 146 7.62 6.85 -0.18
C ARG A 146 9.16 6.85 -0.25
N VAL A 147 9.74 7.48 -1.28
CA VAL A 147 11.19 7.73 -1.36
C VAL A 147 11.62 8.80 -0.34
N LEU A 148 10.75 9.78 -0.05
CA LEU A 148 10.98 10.81 0.98
C LEU A 148 10.55 10.41 2.41
N ARG A 149 9.77 9.33 2.56
CA ARG A 149 9.34 8.74 3.85
C ARG A 149 10.20 7.53 4.24
N GLY A 150 11.39 7.41 3.66
CA GLY A 150 12.43 6.53 4.16
C GLY A 150 13.00 7.00 5.51
N SER A 151 12.71 8.23 5.94
CA SER A 151 13.21 8.75 7.21
C SER A 151 12.22 8.50 8.35
N MET A 152 12.71 7.68 9.27
CA MET A 152 12.19 7.38 10.60
C MET A 152 11.06 6.34 10.66
N ARG A 153 11.53 5.10 10.86
CA ARG A 153 10.84 4.12 11.72
C ARG A 153 10.51 4.83 13.05
N ARG A 154 9.33 5.46 13.15
CA ARG A 154 8.69 5.67 14.45
C ARG A 154 8.52 4.27 15.03
N ASP A 155 9.07 4.03 16.20
CA ASP A 155 9.02 2.76 16.91
C ASP A 155 7.62 2.14 16.84
N ARG A 156 7.48 1.16 15.94
CA ARG A 156 6.26 0.36 15.78
C ARG A 156 6.39 -0.83 16.71
N TYR A 157 6.10 -0.62 17.99
CA TYR A 157 5.93 -1.73 18.92
C TYR A 157 4.45 -1.97 19.28
N GLY A 158 3.53 -1.05 18.99
CA GLY A 158 2.10 -1.15 19.40
C GLY A 158 1.36 -2.32 18.76
N THR A 159 0.43 -2.99 19.46
CA THR A 159 -0.35 -4.14 18.91
C THR A 159 -1.19 -3.82 17.68
N ILE A 160 -1.25 -2.55 17.28
CA ILE A 160 -2.09 -2.09 16.19
C ILE A 160 -1.19 -1.99 14.96
N PRO A 161 -1.34 -2.89 13.97
CA PRO A 161 -0.76 -2.60 12.67
C PRO A 161 -1.46 -1.32 12.20
N ILE A 162 -0.72 -0.21 12.14
CA ILE A 162 -1.18 0.98 11.42
C ILE A 162 -1.19 0.56 9.95
N SER A 163 -2.29 -0.06 9.54
CA SER A 163 -2.54 -0.41 8.15
C SER A 163 -2.67 0.91 7.40
N GLU A 164 -1.75 1.18 6.48
CA GLU A 164 -1.91 2.29 5.52
C GLU A 164 -3.09 2.05 4.55
N LYS A 165 -3.74 0.88 4.65
CA LYS A 165 -4.89 0.44 3.87
C LYS A 165 -6.18 0.99 4.49
N SER A 166 -7.10 1.40 3.62
CA SER A 166 -8.25 2.29 3.84
C SER A 166 -9.38 1.74 4.74
N GLU A 167 -9.09 0.87 5.70
CA GLU A 167 -10.10 0.38 6.64
C GLU A 167 -10.06 1.24 7.89
N ASN A 168 -11.04 2.12 8.04
CA ASN A 168 -11.18 2.96 9.24
C ASN A 168 -11.60 2.13 10.47
N ILE A 169 -11.89 0.84 10.31
CA ILE A 169 -12.37 -0.05 11.37
C ILE A 169 -11.23 -0.96 11.80
N LEU A 170 -10.96 -1.00 13.10
CA LEU A 170 -10.01 -1.90 13.73
C LEU A 170 -10.77 -3.08 14.34
N PHE A 171 -10.41 -4.28 13.93
CA PHE A 171 -10.92 -5.53 14.48
C PHE A 171 -9.77 -6.40 14.95
N LYS A 172 -9.81 -6.86 16.20
CA LYS A 172 -8.86 -7.84 16.72
C LYS A 172 -9.53 -8.78 17.72
N TYR A 173 -8.87 -9.91 17.95
CA TYR A 173 -9.21 -10.83 19.01
C TYR A 173 -7.94 -11.33 19.68
N ASN A 174 -7.80 -11.14 20.99
CA ASN A 174 -6.66 -11.64 21.75
C ASN A 174 -7.06 -12.05 23.18
N ARG A 175 -6.16 -12.74 23.87
CA ARG A 175 -6.44 -13.29 25.21
C ARG A 175 -6.62 -12.25 26.32
N VAL A 176 -6.11 -11.02 26.11
CA VAL A 176 -6.15 -9.93 27.09
C VAL A 176 -7.41 -9.09 26.91
N GLU A 177 -7.64 -8.53 25.74
CA GLU A 177 -8.75 -7.63 25.43
C GLU A 177 -10.03 -8.38 25.03
N GLY A 178 -9.90 -9.64 24.61
CA GLY A 178 -10.97 -10.38 23.95
C GLY A 178 -11.23 -9.81 22.56
N LEU A 179 -12.51 -9.68 22.21
CA LEU A 179 -12.90 -8.93 21.02
C LEU A 179 -12.54 -7.46 21.23
N PHE A 180 -11.81 -6.89 20.28
CA PHE A 180 -11.47 -5.48 20.23
C PHE A 180 -12.06 -4.87 18.96
N LEU A 181 -12.84 -3.80 19.13
CA LEU A 181 -13.37 -3.01 18.03
C LEU A 181 -12.95 -1.56 18.20
N GLY A 182 -12.51 -0.94 17.12
CA GLY A 182 -12.12 0.46 17.14
C GLY A 182 -12.24 1.15 15.80
N MET A 183 -11.95 2.45 15.80
CA MET A 183 -11.88 3.30 14.64
C MET A 183 -10.49 3.91 14.53
N GLN A 184 -9.95 3.94 13.32
CA GLN A 184 -8.66 4.55 12.99
C GLN A 184 -8.86 5.88 12.25
N PHE A 185 -8.06 6.87 12.63
CA PHE A 185 -8.00 8.19 12.03
C PHE A 185 -6.64 8.36 11.34
N PRO A 186 -6.56 8.17 10.00
CA PRO A 186 -5.30 8.30 9.29
C PRO A 186 -4.83 9.75 9.27
N LYS A 187 -3.49 9.96 9.26
CA LYS A 187 -2.79 11.27 9.27
C LYS A 187 -3.23 12.30 8.21
N ASN A 188 -4.09 11.93 7.26
CA ASN A 188 -4.57 12.81 6.20
C ASN A 188 -6.12 12.89 6.12
N PHE A 189 -6.83 12.72 7.24
CA PHE A 189 -8.30 12.71 7.24
C PHE A 189 -8.94 14.07 6.91
N ILE A 190 -8.26 15.20 7.15
CA ILE A 190 -8.76 16.54 6.81
C ILE A 190 -8.03 17.11 5.58
N PRO A 191 -8.63 17.11 4.38
CA PRO A 191 -8.12 17.88 3.26
C PRO A 191 -8.63 19.33 3.39
N ARG A 192 -7.69 20.29 3.45
CA ARG A 192 -7.89 21.77 3.40
C ARG A 192 -8.15 22.53 4.72
N VAL A 193 -7.47 22.19 5.82
CA VAL A 193 -7.26 23.19 6.88
C VAL A 193 -5.80 23.19 7.32
N GLY A 194 -5.01 23.98 6.60
CA GLY A 194 -3.74 24.48 7.12
C GLY A 194 -2.67 23.45 7.44
N HIS A 195 -1.63 24.00 8.03
CA HIS A 195 -0.39 23.41 8.49
C HIS A 195 -0.55 22.37 9.62
N LEU A 196 -1.68 21.67 9.71
CA LEU A 196 -2.05 20.80 10.84
C LEU A 196 -2.53 19.42 10.35
N SER A 197 -2.17 18.37 11.09
CA SER A 197 -2.61 16.99 10.88
C SER A 197 -2.94 16.35 12.22
N ALA A 198 -4.08 15.66 12.25
CA ALA A 198 -4.47 14.80 13.35
C ALA A 198 -4.45 13.34 12.88
N HIS A 199 -3.99 12.44 13.74
CA HIS A 199 -3.99 11.00 13.51
C HIS A 199 -4.23 10.26 14.81
N GLY A 200 -4.62 9.00 14.71
CA GLY A 200 -4.84 8.21 15.90
C GLY A 200 -5.75 7.02 15.69
N PHE A 201 -6.18 6.45 16.81
CA PHE A 201 -7.27 5.50 16.86
C PHE A 201 -7.96 5.57 18.21
N LEU A 202 -9.16 5.01 18.26
CA LEU A 202 -9.91 4.79 19.48
C LEU A 202 -10.57 3.41 19.39
N GLY A 203 -10.51 2.60 20.42
CA GLY A 203 -11.19 1.31 20.44
C GLY A 203 -11.43 0.77 21.83
N TYR A 204 -12.21 -0.30 21.89
CA TYR A 204 -12.69 -0.89 23.13
C TYR A 204 -12.48 -2.41 23.15
N GLY A 205 -11.87 -2.90 24.22
CA GLY A 205 -11.71 -4.32 24.51
C GLY A 205 -12.89 -4.84 25.33
N PHE A 206 -13.72 -5.70 24.76
CA PHE A 206 -14.96 -6.13 25.40
C PHE A 206 -14.75 -7.05 26.62
N LYS A 207 -13.61 -7.76 26.71
CA LYS A 207 -13.31 -8.63 27.86
C LYS A 207 -12.51 -7.92 28.94
N SER A 208 -11.54 -7.10 28.58
CA SER A 208 -10.82 -6.26 29.55
C SER A 208 -11.68 -5.11 30.08
N LYS A 209 -12.71 -4.69 29.32
CA LYS A 209 -13.55 -3.51 29.56
C LYS A 209 -12.79 -2.19 29.50
N ASP A 210 -11.66 -2.16 28.80
CA ASP A 210 -10.79 -1.00 28.69
C ASP A 210 -10.92 -0.30 27.34
N VAL A 211 -10.81 1.02 27.37
CA VAL A 211 -10.65 1.86 26.18
C VAL A 211 -9.17 2.00 25.88
N ARG A 212 -8.77 1.73 24.62
CA ARG A 212 -7.42 1.99 24.13
C ARG A 212 -7.46 3.06 23.05
N PHE A 213 -6.50 3.96 23.07
CA PHE A 213 -6.47 5.09 22.16
C PHE A 213 -5.05 5.54 21.85
N GLN A 214 -4.94 6.27 20.74
CA GLN A 214 -3.77 7.03 20.35
C GLN A 214 -4.27 8.30 19.69
N ILE A 215 -3.80 9.46 20.12
CA ILE A 215 -4.19 10.76 19.58
C ILE A 215 -2.91 11.54 19.33
N GLY A 216 -2.58 11.75 18.06
CA GLY A 216 -1.43 12.49 17.60
C GLY A 216 -1.83 13.75 16.84
N LEU A 217 -1.18 14.86 17.15
CA LEU A 217 -1.33 16.14 16.48
C LEU A 217 0.03 16.61 15.99
N ASP A 218 0.13 16.91 14.69
CA ASP A 218 1.33 17.43 14.05
C ASP A 218 1.03 18.75 13.37
N ARG A 219 1.81 19.79 13.66
CA ARG A 219 1.76 21.09 12.99
C ARG A 219 3.07 21.35 12.26
N TRP A 220 3.02 21.61 10.95
CA TRP A 220 4.20 21.94 10.16
C TRP A 220 4.20 23.39 9.68
N PHE A 221 5.27 24.11 9.93
CA PHE A 221 5.51 25.47 9.47
C PHE A 221 6.33 25.42 8.17
N PHE A 222 6.22 26.50 7.38
CA PHE A 222 6.90 26.67 6.08
C PHE A 222 6.47 25.70 4.97
N SER A 223 7.12 25.82 3.81
CA SER A 223 6.86 25.00 2.63
C SER A 223 7.06 23.52 2.96
N PRO A 224 6.09 22.64 2.65
CA PRO A 224 6.18 21.21 2.93
C PRO A 224 7.23 20.49 2.07
N VAL A 225 7.86 21.18 1.11
CA VAL A 225 8.78 20.62 0.12
C VAL A 225 10.25 20.84 0.52
N ASP A 226 10.60 22.03 1.03
CA ASP A 226 12.02 22.41 1.18
C ASP A 226 12.48 22.51 2.63
N TYR A 227 11.75 23.23 3.48
CA TYR A 227 12.16 23.57 4.86
C TYR A 227 11.06 23.31 5.89
N ARG A 228 10.35 22.19 5.74
CA ARG A 228 9.27 21.79 6.66
C ARG A 228 9.81 21.70 8.09
N PHE A 229 9.33 22.58 8.96
CA PHE A 229 9.54 22.51 10.41
C PHE A 229 8.27 21.92 11.02
N GLU A 230 8.31 20.76 11.64
CA GLU A 230 7.14 20.10 12.23
C GLU A 230 7.29 19.93 13.73
N LEU A 231 6.27 20.38 14.46
CA LEU A 231 6.07 20.10 15.86
C LEU A 231 4.95 19.09 15.99
N GLY A 232 5.08 18.11 16.86
CA GLY A 232 3.93 17.28 17.18
C GLY A 232 3.96 16.75 18.59
N ALA A 233 2.78 16.29 19.00
CA ALA A 233 2.49 15.74 20.30
C ALA A 233 1.61 14.52 20.13
N GLU A 234 1.79 13.52 20.98
CA GLU A 234 1.00 12.29 20.97
C GLU A 234 0.65 11.89 22.40
N LEU A 235 -0.59 11.50 22.63
CA LEU A 235 -1.08 10.85 23.83
C LEU A 235 -1.54 9.44 23.47
N HIS A 236 -1.22 8.45 24.30
CA HIS A 236 -1.61 7.08 23.99
C HIS A 236 -1.83 6.22 25.24
N SER A 237 -2.76 5.27 25.14
CA SER A 237 -2.92 4.13 26.03
C SER A 237 -3.11 2.89 25.16
N LEU A 238 -2.08 2.06 25.11
CA LEU A 238 -1.92 0.98 24.14
C LEU A 238 -1.80 -0.36 24.85
N THR A 239 -2.40 -1.38 24.27
CA THR A 239 -1.99 -2.76 24.47
C THR A 239 -0.85 -3.02 23.47
N GLU A 240 0.33 -3.41 23.92
CA GLU A 240 1.56 -3.49 23.12
C GLU A 240 2.14 -4.92 23.13
N SER A 241 2.77 -5.35 22.03
CA SER A 241 3.47 -6.64 21.97
C SER A 241 4.71 -6.55 21.10
N LYS A 242 5.79 -7.20 21.51
CA LYS A 242 7.05 -7.27 20.73
C LYS A 242 7.13 -8.49 19.82
N ASP A 243 6.11 -9.36 19.80
CA ASP A 243 6.15 -10.66 19.12
C ASP A 243 5.63 -10.66 17.68
N LEU A 244 5.57 -9.50 17.02
CA LEU A 244 5.18 -9.42 15.60
C LEU A 244 6.11 -10.23 14.69
N TRP A 245 7.37 -10.42 15.11
CA TRP A 245 8.35 -11.23 14.37
C TRP A 245 8.00 -12.73 14.38
N ARG A 246 7.22 -13.21 15.37
CA ARG A 246 6.73 -14.59 15.43
C ARG A 246 5.48 -14.78 14.58
N MET A 247 4.54 -13.84 14.67
CA MET A 247 3.26 -13.94 13.98
C MET A 247 2.68 -12.54 13.69
N PRO A 248 2.21 -12.26 12.47
CA PRO A 248 1.47 -11.04 12.17
C PRO A 248 0.15 -10.94 12.96
N TYR A 249 -0.31 -9.71 13.26
CA TYR A 249 -1.53 -9.50 14.07
C TYR A 249 -2.80 -10.14 13.54
N PHE A 250 -2.97 -10.13 12.21
CA PHE A 250 -4.16 -10.72 11.59
C PHE A 250 -4.19 -12.24 11.78
N GLU A 251 -3.05 -12.90 11.55
CA GLU A 251 -2.93 -14.35 11.77
C GLU A 251 -3.09 -14.69 13.25
N ASN A 252 -2.48 -13.94 14.16
CA ASN A 252 -2.65 -14.14 15.59
C ASN A 252 -4.10 -13.93 16.05
N THR A 253 -4.80 -12.95 15.47
CA THR A 253 -6.24 -12.72 15.72
C THR A 253 -7.07 -13.91 15.29
N LEU A 254 -6.83 -14.46 14.09
CA LEU A 254 -7.55 -15.63 13.61
C LEU A 254 -7.22 -16.88 14.44
N ALA A 255 -5.95 -17.07 14.81
CA ALA A 255 -5.54 -18.17 15.67
C ALA A 255 -6.22 -18.09 17.06
N ALA A 256 -6.28 -16.91 17.65
CA ALA A 256 -6.89 -16.70 18.95
C ALA A 256 -8.42 -16.87 18.88
N LEU A 257 -9.04 -16.28 17.85
CA LEU A 257 -10.49 -16.34 17.64
C LEU A 257 -10.97 -17.73 17.28
N LEU A 258 -10.29 -18.42 16.36
CA LEU A 258 -10.73 -19.69 15.81
C LEU A 258 -10.24 -20.89 16.63
N PHE A 259 -9.01 -20.87 17.12
CA PHE A 259 -8.36 -22.06 17.69
C PHE A 259 -7.91 -21.91 19.15
N ARG A 260 -8.19 -20.76 19.76
CA ARG A 260 -7.77 -20.42 21.13
C ARG A 260 -6.25 -20.35 21.32
N GLU A 261 -5.53 -20.00 20.26
CA GLU A 261 -4.08 -19.91 20.25
C GLU A 261 -3.63 -18.46 20.06
N ASP A 262 -2.88 -17.94 21.02
CA ASP A 262 -2.38 -16.57 21.01
C ASP A 262 -0.88 -16.60 21.30
N PHE A 263 -0.09 -16.19 20.30
CA PHE A 263 1.37 -16.28 20.30
C PHE A 263 2.07 -15.02 20.79
N HIS A 264 1.32 -13.94 21.01
CA HIS A 264 1.85 -12.65 21.42
C HIS A 264 1.87 -12.49 22.94
N ASP A 265 2.92 -11.91 23.49
CA ASP A 265 2.96 -11.44 24.87
C ASP A 265 2.65 -9.95 24.95
N TYR A 266 1.67 -9.60 25.77
CA TYR A 266 1.10 -8.26 25.81
C TYR A 266 1.48 -7.51 27.07
N PHE A 267 1.65 -6.21 26.95
CA PHE A 267 1.81 -5.30 28.08
C PHE A 267 1.10 -3.97 27.79
N GLN A 268 0.74 -3.23 28.83
CA GLN A 268 0.18 -1.91 28.67
C GLN A 268 1.32 -0.90 28.53
N ARG A 269 1.16 0.03 27.58
CA ARG A 269 1.98 1.23 27.47
C ARG A 269 1.09 2.45 27.45
N GLU A 270 1.24 3.31 28.43
CA GLU A 270 0.49 4.55 28.54
C GLU A 270 1.44 5.72 28.70
N GLY A 271 1.22 6.80 27.97
CA GLY A 271 2.20 7.86 27.96
C GLY A 271 1.92 8.96 26.96
N TYR A 272 2.94 9.80 26.82
CA TYR A 272 2.93 10.89 25.88
C TYR A 272 4.30 11.10 25.25
N SER A 273 4.28 11.70 24.06
CA SER A 273 5.51 12.11 23.39
C SER A 273 5.36 13.46 22.73
N PHE A 274 6.48 14.16 22.62
CA PHE A 274 6.63 15.40 21.87
C PHE A 274 7.79 15.23 20.90
N HIS A 275 7.63 15.69 19.67
CA HIS A 275 8.72 15.70 18.70
C HIS A 275 8.80 17.02 17.96
N VAL A 276 10.02 17.38 17.63
CA VAL A 276 10.38 18.50 16.78
C VAL A 276 11.15 17.91 15.62
N SER A 277 10.79 18.27 14.39
CA SER A 277 11.55 17.86 13.21
C SER A 277 11.75 19.01 12.25
N GLN A 278 12.92 19.01 11.61
CA GLN A 278 13.30 20.00 10.62
C GLN A 278 13.82 19.29 9.39
N ASN A 279 13.24 19.61 8.24
CA ASN A 279 13.83 19.27 6.95
C ASN A 279 14.90 20.34 6.64
N LEU A 280 16.17 19.95 6.64
CA LEU A 280 17.28 20.83 6.27
C LEU A 280 17.44 20.89 4.75
N THR A 281 17.16 19.77 4.08
CA THR A 281 17.09 19.64 2.61
C THR A 281 15.98 18.63 2.25
N PRO A 282 15.63 18.45 0.96
CA PRO A 282 14.73 17.38 0.55
C PRO A 282 15.22 15.96 0.92
N TYR A 283 16.51 15.79 1.22
CA TYR A 283 17.13 14.50 1.53
C TYR A 283 17.48 14.34 3.01
N VAL A 284 17.60 15.44 3.75
CA VAL A 284 18.08 15.46 5.14
C VAL A 284 17.00 15.99 6.06
N LYS A 285 16.57 15.14 6.99
CA LYS A 285 15.62 15.45 8.07
C LYS A 285 16.28 15.18 9.41
N SER A 286 16.24 16.16 10.31
CA SER A 286 16.56 15.99 11.72
C SER A 286 15.26 15.90 12.53
N GLU A 287 15.22 15.02 13.52
CA GLU A 287 14.13 14.91 14.50
C GLU A 287 14.74 14.80 15.88
N LEU A 288 14.10 15.43 16.85
CA LEU A 288 14.38 15.29 18.26
C LEU A 288 13.04 15.02 18.95
N ALA A 289 12.96 13.95 19.72
CA ALA A 289 11.75 13.58 20.41
C ALA A 289 12.01 13.30 21.88
N TYR A 290 11.03 13.63 22.71
CA TYR A 290 10.95 13.23 24.12
C TYR A 290 9.74 12.34 24.30
N ARG A 291 9.90 11.25 25.03
CA ARG A 291 8.83 10.30 25.36
C ARG A 291 8.86 9.95 26.83
N GLN A 292 7.68 9.88 27.44
CA GLN A 292 7.48 9.35 28.78
C GLN A 292 6.37 8.30 28.74
N ASP A 293 6.72 7.06 29.07
CA ASP A 293 5.83 5.91 29.03
C ASP A 293 5.82 5.19 30.39
N ASP A 294 4.63 4.82 30.85
CA ASP A 294 4.37 3.92 31.95
C ASP A 294 4.03 2.54 31.41
N TYR A 295 4.74 1.52 31.88
CA TYR A 295 4.57 0.12 31.49
C TYR A 295 3.93 -0.67 32.62
N ALA A 296 2.87 -1.42 32.29
CA ALA A 296 2.17 -2.29 33.24
C ALA A 296 1.88 -3.68 32.65
N SER A 297 1.81 -4.68 33.52
CA SER A 297 1.45 -6.05 33.12
C SER A 297 -0.03 -6.14 32.78
N LEU A 298 -0.37 -7.00 31.82
CA LEU A 298 -1.75 -7.28 31.45
C LEU A 298 -2.11 -8.73 31.79
N SER A 299 -3.35 -8.96 32.23
CA SER A 299 -3.84 -10.30 32.58
C SER A 299 -4.82 -10.83 31.52
N ASN A 300 -5.03 -12.14 31.52
CA ASN A 300 -5.97 -12.77 30.59
C ASN A 300 -7.41 -12.52 31.04
N HIS A 301 -8.22 -11.89 30.17
CA HIS A 301 -9.66 -11.75 30.41
C HIS A 301 -10.52 -12.60 29.45
N ALA A 302 -10.00 -12.95 28.27
CA ALA A 302 -10.74 -13.75 27.31
C ALA A 302 -10.60 -15.25 27.59
N SER A 303 -11.72 -15.98 27.46
CA SER A 303 -11.80 -17.41 27.77
C SER A 303 -12.53 -18.24 26.71
N TRP A 304 -12.87 -17.65 25.56
CA TRP A 304 -13.67 -18.28 24.52
C TRP A 304 -12.94 -18.26 23.17
N SER A 305 -13.29 -19.17 22.27
CA SER A 305 -12.89 -19.22 20.86
C SER A 305 -13.97 -20.00 20.09
N LEU A 306 -14.00 -19.89 18.76
CA LEU A 306 -15.00 -20.57 17.92
C LEU A 306 -14.81 -22.09 17.88
N PHE A 307 -13.55 -22.53 17.86
CA PHE A 307 -13.15 -23.93 18.00
C PHE A 307 -12.11 -24.05 19.12
N GLY A 308 -11.94 -25.25 19.66
CA GLY A 308 -10.94 -25.50 20.72
C GLY A 308 -11.44 -25.32 22.14
N ASP A 309 -12.72 -25.61 22.41
CA ASP A 309 -13.35 -25.50 23.75
C ASP A 309 -12.57 -26.20 24.87
N LYS A 310 -11.83 -27.27 24.54
CA LYS A 310 -11.01 -28.05 25.49
C LYS A 310 -9.66 -27.40 25.82
N LYS A 311 -9.20 -26.42 25.03
CA LYS A 311 -7.92 -25.71 25.25
C LYS A 311 -8.11 -24.55 26.23
N ARG A 312 -7.03 -24.07 26.84
CA ARG A 312 -7.00 -22.82 27.61
C ARG A 312 -5.99 -21.89 26.97
N PHE A 313 -6.26 -20.58 27.00
CA PHE A 313 -5.25 -19.60 26.58
C PHE A 313 -4.03 -19.70 27.50
N ARG A 314 -2.84 -19.58 26.93
CA ARG A 314 -1.60 -19.42 27.70
C ARG A 314 -1.70 -18.16 28.57
N GLN A 315 -1.17 -18.23 29.78
CA GLN A 315 -1.09 -17.04 30.64
C GLN A 315 -0.20 -15.98 29.99
N ASN A 316 -0.64 -14.73 30.06
CA ASN A 316 0.15 -13.59 29.64
C ASN A 316 1.25 -13.34 30.70
N PRO A 317 2.53 -13.36 30.30
CA PRO A 317 3.62 -13.20 31.26
C PRO A 317 3.64 -11.77 31.81
N PRO A 318 3.97 -11.59 33.10
CA PRO A 318 4.18 -10.26 33.67
C PRO A 318 5.46 -9.62 33.10
N ILE A 319 5.50 -8.30 33.11
CA ILE A 319 6.68 -7.52 32.76
C ILE A 319 7.23 -6.79 33.98
N ALA A 320 8.46 -6.27 33.89
CA ALA A 320 8.96 -5.30 34.85
C ALA A 320 8.21 -3.98 34.63
N GLU A 321 7.31 -3.65 35.56
CA GLU A 321 6.52 -2.43 35.52
C GLU A 321 7.38 -1.21 35.88
N GLY A 322 7.05 -0.06 35.32
CA GLY A 322 7.75 1.18 35.65
C GLY A 322 7.60 2.28 34.61
N ASN A 323 8.16 3.44 34.97
CA ASN A 323 8.22 4.61 34.11
C ASN A 323 9.53 4.63 33.32
N MET A 324 9.45 4.92 32.03
CA MET A 324 10.61 5.18 31.19
C MET A 324 10.51 6.58 30.60
N ARG A 325 11.65 7.28 30.57
CA ARG A 325 11.82 8.55 29.87
C ARG A 325 12.95 8.38 28.87
N SER A 326 12.72 8.84 27.64
CA SER A 326 13.72 8.75 26.58
C SER A 326 13.75 10.01 25.74
N ILE A 327 14.94 10.30 25.22
CA ILE A 327 15.21 11.32 24.22
C ILE A 327 15.89 10.61 23.06
N TYR A 328 15.41 10.83 21.83
CA TYR A 328 15.95 10.20 20.63
C TYR A 328 15.84 11.08 19.39
#